data_AF-A0A7Y4WYD5-F1
#
_entry.id   AF-A0A7Y4WYD5-F1
#
_cell.length_a   1.000
_cell.length_b   1.000
_cell.length_c   1.000
_cell.angle_alpha   90.00
_cell.angle_beta   90.00
_cell.angle_gamma   90.00
#
_symmetry.space_group_name_H-M   'P 1'
#
loop_
_entity.id
_entity.type
_entity.pdbx_description
1 polymer ?
#
loop_
_entity_poly.entity_id
_entity_poly.type
_entity_poly.pdbx_seq_one_letter_code
_entity_poly.pdbx_strand_id
1 'polypeptide(L)'
;MGNISEKEFQRLCEGIAEDRAAIVKHNPLGTDSEILLWMLLNCMNCYLSLTEKEMPCFTGVPDKDTYREAILFVLRGRTSGNFDPEPYVAKLIEE
;
A
#
# COMPACT_ATOMS: atom_id res chain seq x y z
N MET A 1 -6.75 10.03 14.12
CA MET A 1 -6.04 8.95 13.41
C MET A 1 -7.05 7.89 13.04
N GLY A 2 -7.06 7.44 11.78
CA GLY A 2 -7.99 6.42 11.32
C GLY A 2 -7.50 5.00 11.56
N ASN A 3 -8.43 4.07 11.71
CA ASN A 3 -8.19 2.63 11.57
C ASN A 3 -8.87 2.13 10.29
N ILE A 4 -8.35 1.05 9.71
CA ILE A 4 -8.89 0.45 8.49
C ILE A 4 -9.36 -0.98 8.78
N SER A 5 -10.55 -1.34 8.30
CA SER A 5 -11.07 -2.71 8.38
C SER A 5 -10.53 -3.56 7.23
N GLU A 6 -10.60 -4.88 7.38
CA GLU A 6 -10.23 -5.83 6.32
C GLU A 6 -10.96 -5.52 5.01
N LYS A 7 -12.28 -5.29 5.08
CA LYS A 7 -13.10 -4.98 3.91
C LYS A 7 -12.66 -3.70 3.20
N GLU A 8 -12.32 -2.65 3.95
CA GLU A 8 -11.84 -1.40 3.33
C GLU A 8 -10.43 -1.55 2.76
N PHE A 9 -9.55 -2.30 3.43
CA PHE A 9 -8.21 -2.59 2.91
C PHE A 9 -8.26 -3.42 1.62
N GLN A 10 -9.10 -4.45 1.60
CA GLN A 10 -9.39 -5.25 0.41
C GLN A 10 -9.91 -4.37 -0.73
N ARG A 11 -10.89 -3.51 -0.46
CA ARG A 11 -11.47 -2.60 -1.46
C ARG A 11 -10.42 -1.67 -2.08
N LEU A 12 -9.46 -1.17 -1.28
CA LEU A 12 -8.35 -0.38 -1.79
C LEU A 12 -7.43 -1.20 -2.72
N CYS A 13 -7.06 -2.41 -2.30
CA CYS A 13 -6.20 -3.29 -3.11
C CYS A 13 -6.89 -3.66 -4.43
N GLU A 14 -8.17 -4.01 -4.39
CA GLU A 14 -8.96 -4.35 -5.58
C GLU A 14 -9.09 -3.17 -6.54
N GLY A 15 -9.41 -1.96 -6.05
CA GLY A 15 -9.48 -0.78 -6.90
C GLY A 15 -8.16 -0.44 -7.60
N ILE A 16 -7.03 -0.58 -6.89
CA ILE A 16 -5.70 -0.40 -7.49
C ILE A 16 -5.41 -1.48 -8.54
N ALA A 17 -5.80 -2.73 -8.27
CA ALA A 17 -5.62 -3.83 -9.22
C ALA A 17 -6.46 -3.64 -10.49
N GLU A 18 -7.70 -3.15 -10.37
CA GLU A 18 -8.58 -2.82 -11.50
C GLU A 18 -7.99 -1.69 -12.35
N ASP A 19 -7.40 -0.68 -11.72
CA ASP A 19 -6.78 0.46 -12.40
C ASP A 19 -5.30 0.23 -12.78
N ARG A 20 -4.76 -0.99 -12.59
CA ARG A 20 -3.33 -1.32 -12.78
C ARG A 20 -2.75 -0.76 -14.08
N ALA A 21 -3.39 -1.03 -15.21
CA ALA A 21 -2.90 -0.62 -16.52
C ALA A 21 -2.78 0.90 -16.67
N ALA A 22 -3.72 1.65 -16.08
CA ALA A 22 -3.68 3.11 -16.09
C ALA A 22 -2.59 3.62 -15.14
N ILE A 23 -2.52 3.08 -13.92
CA ILE A 23 -1.53 3.47 -12.90
C ILE A 23 -0.11 3.27 -13.43
N VAL A 24 0.21 2.08 -13.95
CA VAL A 24 1.55 1.76 -14.50
C VAL A 24 1.89 2.67 -15.68
N LYS A 25 0.94 2.88 -16.60
CA LYS A 25 1.13 3.76 -17.76
C LYS A 25 1.50 5.20 -17.37
N HIS A 26 0.95 5.71 -16.27
CA HIS A 26 1.17 7.08 -15.83
C HIS A 26 2.35 7.24 -14.85
N ASN A 27 2.92 6.14 -14.35
CA ASN A 27 4.04 6.15 -13.39
C ASN A 27 5.16 5.23 -13.87
N PRO A 28 5.94 5.58 -14.91
CA PRO A 28 6.89 4.67 -15.55
C PRO A 28 8.20 4.46 -14.77
N LEU A 29 8.22 4.76 -13.47
CA LEU A 29 9.41 4.65 -12.62
C LEU A 29 9.30 3.43 -11.72
N GLY A 30 10.10 2.41 -12.01
CA GLY A 30 10.08 1.13 -11.31
C GLY A 30 9.32 0.05 -12.07
N THR A 31 9.23 -1.11 -11.44
CA THR A 31 8.43 -2.26 -11.86
C THR A 31 6.95 -2.05 -11.53
N ASP A 32 6.06 -2.79 -12.20
CA ASP A 32 4.62 -2.75 -11.91
C ASP A 32 4.33 -2.97 -10.43
N SER A 33 4.99 -3.94 -9.79
CA SER A 33 4.81 -4.20 -8.35
C SER A 33 5.21 -3.00 -7.48
N GLU A 34 6.32 -2.34 -7.77
CA GLU A 34 6.77 -1.14 -7.05
C GLU A 34 5.75 -0.01 -7.18
N ILE A 35 5.27 0.22 -8.40
CA ILE A 35 4.30 1.28 -8.70
C ILE A 35 2.98 1.03 -7.96
N LEU A 36 2.47 -0.20 -7.95
CA LEU A 36 1.21 -0.54 -7.31
C LEU A 36 1.31 -0.45 -5.78
N LEU A 37 2.43 -0.90 -5.19
CA LEU A 37 2.65 -0.78 -3.75
C LEU A 37 2.86 0.67 -3.31
N TRP A 38 3.57 1.46 -4.12
CA TRP A 38 3.70 2.91 -3.90
C TRP A 38 2.34 3.61 -3.93
N MET A 39 1.48 3.25 -4.89
CA MET A 39 0.11 3.78 -4.97
C MET A 39 -0.69 3.39 -3.72
N LEU A 40 -0.65 2.13 -3.30
CA LEU A 40 -1.33 1.65 -2.10
C LEU A 40 -0.89 2.41 -0.85
N LEU A 41 0.43 2.59 -0.67
CA LEU A 41 0.98 3.35 0.45
C LEU A 41 0.46 4.80 0.47
N ASN A 42 0.39 5.47 -0.69
CA ASN A 42 -0.17 6.82 -0.78
C ASN A 42 -1.67 6.87 -0.46
N CYS A 43 -2.46 5.92 -0.99
CA CYS A 43 -3.87 5.79 -0.66
C CYS A 43 -4.07 5.61 0.86
N MET A 44 -3.24 4.77 1.49
CA MET A 44 -3.27 4.56 2.94
C MET A 44 -2.87 5.81 3.73
N ASN A 45 -1.84 6.54 3.28
CA ASN A 45 -1.42 7.79 3.93
C ASN A 45 -2.58 8.79 3.99
N CYS A 46 -3.30 8.96 2.87
CA CYS A 46 -4.50 9.78 2.80
C CYS A 46 -5.63 9.25 3.67
N TYR A 47 -5.96 7.95 3.55
CA TYR A 47 -7.08 7.32 4.26
C TYR A 47 -6.91 7.38 5.79
N LEU A 48 -5.72 7.04 6.27
CA LEU A 48 -5.40 6.99 7.71
C LEU A 48 -5.08 8.38 8.28
N SER A 49 -4.93 9.38 7.41
CA SER A 49 -4.49 10.74 7.73
C SER A 49 -3.19 10.71 8.55
N LEU A 50 -2.17 10.01 8.02
CA LEU A 50 -0.87 9.91 8.68
C LEU A 50 -0.21 11.28 8.76
N THR A 51 0.40 11.57 9.90
CA THR A 51 1.25 12.75 10.08
C THR A 51 2.64 12.50 9.48
N GLU A 52 3.42 13.55 9.24
CA GLU A 52 4.78 13.44 8.69
C GLU A 52 5.69 12.51 9.49
N LYS A 53 5.51 12.41 10.81
CA LYS A 53 6.30 11.53 11.68
C LYS A 53 5.94 10.04 11.56
N GLU A 54 4.79 9.75 10.99
CA GLU A 54 4.24 8.40 10.83
C GLU A 54 4.45 7.89 9.40
N MET A 55 4.82 8.76 8.48
CA MET A 55 5.15 8.39 7.11
C MET A 55 6.49 7.65 7.07
N PRO A 56 6.55 6.46 6.43
CA PRO A 56 7.81 5.77 6.20
C PRO A 56 8.81 6.66 5.45
N CYS A 57 10.02 6.80 6.00
CA CYS A 57 11.14 7.44 5.32
C CYS A 57 12.10 6.38 4.82
N PHE A 58 12.35 6.35 3.52
CA PHE A 58 13.25 5.39 2.90
C PHE A 58 14.66 5.95 2.80
N THR A 59 15.67 5.18 3.22
CA THR A 59 17.07 5.51 2.99
C THR A 59 17.53 4.84 1.69
N GLY A 60 17.56 5.58 0.59
CA GLY A 60 17.99 5.07 -0.73
C GLY A 60 16.86 4.96 -1.75
N VAL A 61 17.04 4.09 -2.75
CA VAL A 61 16.02 3.80 -3.77
C VAL A 61 15.13 2.67 -3.25
N PRO A 62 13.85 2.92 -2.95
CA PRO A 62 12.95 1.88 -2.46
C PRO A 62 12.65 0.87 -3.57
N ASP A 63 12.57 -0.39 -3.19
CA ASP A 63 12.12 -1.49 -4.05
C ASP A 63 10.77 -2.04 -3.57
N LYS A 64 10.29 -3.08 -4.26
CA LYS A 64 9.02 -3.75 -3.92
C LYS A 64 8.95 -4.19 -2.45
N ASP A 65 10.02 -4.78 -1.94
CA ASP A 65 10.03 -5.33 -0.57
C ASP A 65 10.04 -4.18 0.45
N THR A 66 10.75 -3.10 0.14
CA THR A 66 10.75 -1.85 0.91
C THR A 66 9.33 -1.27 1.06
N TYR A 67 8.57 -1.19 -0.04
CA TYR A 67 7.18 -0.72 0.01
C TYR A 67 6.25 -1.68 0.75
N ARG A 68 6.42 -2.99 0.55
CA ARG A 68 5.65 -4.01 1.27
C ARG A 68 5.84 -3.89 2.78
N GLU A 69 7.08 -3.83 3.24
CA GLU A 69 7.40 -3.66 4.66
C GLU A 69 6.81 -2.37 5.23
N ALA A 70 6.88 -1.26 4.48
CA ALA A 70 6.29 0.01 4.87
C ALA A 70 4.77 -0.06 5.05
N ILE A 71 4.06 -0.71 4.12
CA ILE A 71 2.61 -0.92 4.22
C ILE A 71 2.27 -1.73 5.49
N LEU A 72 2.96 -2.86 5.70
CA LEU A 72 2.75 -3.69 6.88
C LEU A 72 3.06 -2.92 8.18
N PHE A 73 4.12 -2.12 8.18
CA PHE A 73 4.48 -1.27 9.31
C PHE A 73 3.40 -0.23 9.62
N VAL A 74 2.91 0.49 8.61
CA VAL A 74 1.84 1.49 8.77
C VAL A 74 0.57 0.85 9.34
N LEU A 75 0.26 -0.38 8.96
CA LEU A 75 -0.93 -1.10 9.46
C LEU A 75 -0.79 -1.60 10.90
N ARG A 76 0.43 -1.72 11.45
CA ARG A 76 0.63 -2.16 12.85
C ARG A 76 -0.06 -1.18 13.80
N GLY A 77 -1.11 -1.66 14.46
CA GLY A 77 -1.90 -0.87 15.40
C GLY A 77 -2.96 0.03 14.75
N ARG A 78 -3.17 -0.07 13.43
CA ARG A 78 -4.19 0.68 12.67
C ARG A 78 -5.24 -0.20 12.01
N THR A 79 -5.21 -1.50 12.24
CA THR A 79 -6.28 -2.40 11.80
C THR A 79 -7.48 -2.29 12.74
N SER A 80 -8.69 -2.32 12.18
CA SER A 80 -9.92 -2.53 12.91
C SER A 80 -10.17 -4.03 13.00
N GLY A 81 -9.76 -4.63 14.12
CA GLY A 81 -9.79 -6.08 14.32
C GLY A 81 -8.50 -6.78 13.93
N ASN A 82 -8.54 -8.11 13.99
CA ASN A 82 -7.41 -8.98 13.64
C ASN A 82 -7.63 -9.54 12.24
N PHE A 83 -7.05 -8.88 11.24
CA PHE A 83 -6.93 -9.45 9.90
C PHE A 83 -5.47 -9.36 9.44
N ASP A 84 -5.08 -10.27 8.57
CA ASP A 84 -3.75 -10.30 7.98
C ASP A 84 -3.78 -9.53 6.65
N PRO A 85 -3.07 -8.40 6.52
CA PRO A 85 -3.00 -7.65 5.26
C PRO A 85 -2.13 -8.33 4.20
N GLU A 86 -1.24 -9.24 4.59
CA GLU A 86 -0.22 -9.82 3.73
C GLU A 86 -0.78 -10.50 2.46
N PRO A 87 -1.86 -11.30 2.52
CA PRO A 87 -2.40 -11.96 1.33
C PRO A 87 -2.96 -10.98 0.30
N TYR A 88 -3.52 -9.85 0.74
CA TYR A 88 -4.06 -8.82 -0.14
C TYR A 88 -2.93 -8.07 -0.86
N VAL A 89 -1.85 -7.75 -0.12
CA VAL A 89 -0.65 -7.14 -0.68
C VAL A 89 0.03 -8.09 -1.67
N ALA A 90 0.17 -9.37 -1.34
CA ALA A 90 0.74 -10.38 -2.22
C ALA A 90 -0.07 -10.51 -3.53
N LYS A 91 -1.39 -10.64 -3.43
CA LYS A 91 -2.28 -10.70 -4.59
C LYS A 91 -2.19 -9.45 -5.47
N LEU A 92 -1.99 -8.27 -4.89
CA LEU A 92 -1.86 -7.02 -5.65
C LEU A 92 -0.63 -7.02 -6.57
N ILE A 93 0.44 -7.72 -6.19
CA ILE A 93 1.72 -7.75 -6.92
C ILE A 93 1.97 -9.04 -7.68
N GLU A 94 1.07 -10.03 -7.58
CA GLU A 94 1.07 -11.19 -8.47
C GLU A 94 0.79 -10.74 -9.92
N GLU A 95 1.51 -11.34 -10.87
CA GLU A 95 1.41 -11.10 -12.32
C GLU A 95 0.20 -11.83 -12.94
#